data_AF-A0A2V0MWE7-F1
#
_entry.id   AF-A0A2V0MWE7-F1
#
_cell.length_a   1.000
_cell.length_b   1.000
_cell.length_c   1.000
_cell.angle_alpha   90.00
_cell.angle_beta   90.00
_cell.angle_gamma   90.00
#
_symmetry.space_group_name_H-M   'P 1'
#
loop_
_entity.id
_entity.type
_entity.pdbx_description
1 polymer ?
#
loop_
_entity_poly.entity_id
_entity_poly.type
_entity_poly.pdbx_seq_one_letter_code
_entity_poly.pdbx_strand_id
1 'polypeptide(L)'
;MSDLPPGRYSQILVGHVWPSGSNMALLVDASADCGNVAAAYHELRERLCQAWFGLLADQAGVTADDVHDAFRRGEDHARSVAEKNDIKRAAFDSAHNAVRELRAELSNIAEDGDSRIRHIEGGKDSGAAKLDGLVGVVLDCQSRASAKAAMYSQDILDAVQKVLDAEGIDQSARQFAAAHGIETIFTRPAVSRDQLTALLREPT
;
A
#
# COMPACT_ATOMS: atom_id res chain seq x y z
N MET A 1 13.71 9.42 15.99
CA MET A 1 12.84 8.38 16.57
C MET A 1 12.57 7.37 15.48
N SER A 2 12.59 6.06 15.79
CA SER A 2 12.28 5.01 14.81
C SER A 2 10.79 5.08 14.43
N ASP A 3 10.46 4.83 13.17
CA ASP A 3 9.06 4.73 12.67
C ASP A 3 8.38 3.40 13.07
N LEU A 4 9.13 2.50 13.72
CA LEU A 4 8.64 1.24 14.27
C LEU A 4 7.69 1.45 15.45
N PRO A 5 6.85 0.43 15.78
CA PRO A 5 6.01 0.49 16.96
C PRO A 5 6.88 0.60 18.22
N PRO A 6 6.38 1.22 19.30
CA PRO A 6 7.12 1.36 20.55
C PRO A 6 7.47 -0.01 21.11
N GLY A 7 8.73 -0.19 21.51
CA GLY A 7 9.21 -1.46 22.05
C GLY A 7 10.69 -1.66 21.81
N ARG A 8 11.36 -2.38 22.73
CA ARG A 8 12.80 -2.65 22.60
C ARG A 8 13.06 -3.64 21.46
N TYR A 9 12.15 -4.58 21.25
CA TYR A 9 12.35 -5.69 20.32
C TYR A 9 11.61 -5.51 18.99
N SER A 10 10.88 -4.39 18.79
CA SER A 10 10.05 -4.12 17.60
C SER A 10 10.76 -4.38 16.27
N GLN A 11 12.02 -3.95 16.14
CA GLN A 11 12.83 -4.14 14.93
C GLN A 11 12.98 -5.62 14.56
N ILE A 12 13.09 -6.50 15.55
CA ILE A 12 13.34 -7.93 15.34
C ILE A 12 12.04 -8.70 15.27
N LEU A 13 11.02 -8.27 16.00
CA LEU A 13 9.72 -8.93 16.00
C LEU A 13 8.97 -8.73 14.67
N VAL A 14 8.99 -7.52 14.11
CA VAL A 14 8.16 -7.15 12.94
C VAL A 14 8.86 -6.32 11.88
N GLY A 15 10.09 -5.85 12.13
CA GLY A 15 10.76 -4.88 11.25
C GLY A 15 11.02 -5.37 9.82
N HIS A 16 11.05 -6.67 9.56
CA HIS A 16 11.26 -7.24 8.22
C HIS A 16 10.06 -7.05 7.27
N VAL A 17 8.87 -6.78 7.80
CA VAL A 17 7.65 -6.50 7.02
C VAL A 17 7.03 -5.15 7.37
N TRP A 18 7.71 -4.32 8.14
CA TRP A 18 7.17 -3.02 8.55
C TRP A 18 7.17 -2.04 7.37
N PRO A 19 5.99 -1.56 6.93
CA PRO A 19 5.92 -0.55 5.89
C PRO A 19 6.26 0.83 6.49
N SER A 20 7.20 1.54 5.89
CA SER A 20 7.66 2.83 6.43
C SER A 20 6.61 3.94 6.28
N GLY A 21 6.72 4.99 7.11
CA GLY A 21 5.90 6.19 6.99
C GLY A 21 6.04 6.87 5.62
N SER A 22 7.20 6.76 4.97
CA SER A 22 7.40 7.24 3.60
C SER A 22 6.59 6.44 2.58
N ASN A 23 6.40 5.13 2.77
CA ASN A 23 5.51 4.33 1.92
C ASN A 23 4.06 4.79 2.05
N MET A 24 3.63 5.12 3.27
CA MET A 24 2.28 5.63 3.54
C MET A 24 2.05 6.99 2.87
N ALA A 25 2.99 7.92 3.03
CA ALA A 25 2.91 9.24 2.41
C ALA A 25 2.81 9.15 0.88
N LEU A 26 3.61 8.27 0.26
CA LEU A 26 3.59 8.06 -1.19
C LEU A 26 2.22 7.61 -1.70
N LEU A 27 1.49 6.76 -0.97
CA LEU A 27 0.15 6.32 -1.35
C LEU A 27 -0.88 7.46 -1.25
N VAL A 28 -0.76 8.31 -0.22
CA VAL A 28 -1.63 9.49 -0.05
C VAL A 28 -1.39 10.51 -1.16
N ASP A 29 -0.13 10.82 -1.45
CA ASP A 29 0.25 11.77 -2.49
C ASP A 29 -0.22 11.29 -3.87
N ALA A 30 0.01 10.01 -4.19
CA ALA A 30 -0.46 9.42 -5.45
C ALA A 30 -2.00 9.40 -5.57
N SER A 31 -2.72 9.14 -4.48
CA SER A 31 -4.18 9.24 -4.44
C SER A 31 -4.65 10.67 -4.73
N ALA A 32 -4.04 11.66 -4.08
CA ALA A 32 -4.34 13.07 -4.28
C ALA A 32 -4.07 13.53 -5.72
N ASP A 33 -2.94 13.13 -6.30
CA ASP A 33 -2.58 13.44 -7.68
C ASP A 33 -3.59 12.88 -8.67
N CYS A 34 -3.99 11.60 -8.51
CA CYS A 34 -5.05 11.01 -9.33
C CYS A 34 -6.38 11.76 -9.17
N GLY A 35 -6.73 12.15 -7.95
CA GLY A 35 -7.92 12.96 -7.68
C GLY A 35 -7.90 14.32 -8.36
N ASN A 36 -6.76 15.01 -8.35
CA ASN A 36 -6.58 16.30 -9.00
C ASN A 36 -6.73 16.18 -10.52
N VAL A 37 -6.15 15.13 -11.12
CA VAL A 37 -6.30 14.84 -12.56
C VAL A 37 -7.76 14.54 -12.89
N ALA A 38 -8.43 13.68 -12.11
CA ALA A 38 -9.84 13.36 -12.33
C ALA A 38 -10.72 14.62 -12.29
N ALA A 39 -10.53 15.47 -11.27
CA ALA A 39 -11.28 16.72 -11.12
C ALA A 39 -11.07 17.68 -12.31
N ALA A 40 -9.82 17.86 -12.75
CA ALA A 40 -9.50 18.72 -13.88
C ALA A 40 -10.17 18.25 -15.19
N TYR A 41 -10.23 16.94 -15.42
CA TYR A 41 -10.87 16.37 -16.60
C TYR A 41 -12.40 16.35 -16.51
N HIS A 42 -12.99 16.20 -15.31
CA HIS A 42 -14.41 16.44 -15.10
C HIS A 42 -14.79 17.89 -15.43
N GLU A 43 -14.01 18.87 -14.98
CA GLU A 43 -14.21 20.28 -15.29
C GLU A 43 -14.05 20.57 -16.79
N LEU A 44 -13.03 20.00 -17.44
CA LEU A 44 -12.85 20.13 -18.89
C LEU A 44 -14.08 19.60 -19.64
N ARG A 45 -14.60 18.44 -19.26
CA ARG A 45 -15.81 17.87 -19.86
C ARG A 45 -17.01 18.80 -19.71
N GLU A 46 -17.20 19.39 -18.53
CA GLU A 46 -18.29 20.36 -18.31
C GLU A 46 -18.16 21.58 -19.20
N ARG A 47 -16.95 22.12 -19.36
CA ARG A 47 -16.68 23.28 -20.25
C ARG A 47 -16.94 22.94 -21.71
N LEU A 48 -16.56 21.74 -22.17
CA LEU A 48 -16.83 21.28 -23.54
C LEU A 48 -18.34 21.15 -23.79
N CYS A 49 -19.06 20.55 -22.84
CA CYS A 49 -20.52 20.42 -22.92
C CYS A 49 -21.23 21.78 -22.92
N GLN A 50 -20.77 22.74 -22.10
CA GLN A 50 -21.31 24.11 -22.11
C GLN A 50 -21.07 24.83 -23.45
N ALA A 51 -19.90 24.65 -24.06
CA ALA A 51 -19.60 25.24 -25.36
C ALA A 51 -20.49 24.66 -26.47
N TRP A 52 -20.79 23.36 -26.40
CA TRP A 52 -21.74 22.68 -27.29
C TRP A 52 -23.14 23.31 -27.19
N PHE A 53 -23.71 23.37 -26.00
CA PHE A 53 -25.09 23.84 -25.79
C PHE A 53 -25.23 25.38 -25.78
N GLY A 54 -24.13 26.12 -25.82
CA GLY A 54 -24.11 27.58 -25.85
C GLY A 54 -23.75 28.13 -27.22
N LEU A 55 -22.45 28.41 -27.40
CA LEU A 55 -21.91 29.14 -28.55
C LEU A 55 -22.12 28.44 -29.90
N LEU A 56 -22.18 27.11 -29.88
CA LEU A 56 -22.22 26.29 -31.09
C LEU A 56 -23.61 25.74 -31.40
N ALA A 57 -24.61 25.99 -30.56
CA ALA A 57 -25.92 25.34 -30.64
C ALA A 57 -26.69 25.67 -31.94
N ASP A 58 -26.59 26.91 -32.40
CA ASP A 58 -27.29 27.41 -33.60
C ASP A 58 -26.41 27.40 -34.87
N GLN A 59 -25.17 26.89 -34.78
CA GLN A 59 -24.26 26.84 -35.92
C GLN A 59 -24.50 25.57 -36.74
N ALA A 60 -24.59 25.72 -38.06
CA ALA A 60 -24.87 24.62 -38.98
C ALA A 60 -23.99 24.68 -40.24
N GLY A 61 -23.74 23.52 -40.84
CA GLY A 61 -22.90 23.34 -42.02
C GLY A 61 -21.63 22.56 -41.70
N VAL A 62 -20.94 22.09 -42.74
CA VAL A 62 -19.84 21.12 -42.62
C VAL A 62 -18.79 21.51 -41.57
N THR A 63 -18.36 22.78 -41.53
CA THR A 63 -17.40 23.24 -40.52
C THR A 63 -17.96 23.20 -39.10
N ALA A 64 -19.24 23.53 -38.90
CA ALA A 64 -19.88 23.47 -37.59
C ALA A 64 -20.05 22.01 -37.13
N ASP A 65 -20.43 21.11 -38.05
CA ASP A 65 -20.54 19.67 -37.79
C ASP A 65 -19.18 19.07 -37.41
N ASP A 66 -18.09 19.43 -38.11
CA ASP A 66 -16.72 19.02 -37.79
C ASP A 66 -16.28 19.48 -36.39
N VAL A 67 -16.68 20.70 -36.00
CA VAL A 67 -16.41 21.25 -34.67
C VAL A 67 -17.21 20.49 -33.61
N HIS A 68 -18.50 20.23 -33.82
CA HIS A 68 -19.32 19.42 -32.90
C HIS A 68 -18.69 18.04 -32.69
N ASP A 69 -18.30 17.36 -33.76
CA ASP A 69 -17.63 16.06 -33.69
C ASP A 69 -16.31 16.12 -32.92
N ALA A 70 -15.54 17.21 -33.07
CA ALA A 70 -14.32 17.42 -32.29
C ALA A 70 -14.59 17.61 -30.80
N PHE A 71 -15.61 18.40 -30.43
CA PHE A 71 -16.04 18.56 -29.05
C PHE A 71 -16.51 17.24 -28.45
N ARG A 72 -17.26 16.42 -29.21
CA ARG A 72 -17.74 15.11 -28.74
C ARG A 72 -16.59 14.18 -28.40
N ARG A 73 -15.61 14.08 -29.30
CA ARG A 73 -14.39 13.31 -29.06
C ARG A 73 -13.62 13.83 -27.84
N GLY A 74 -13.58 15.15 -27.66
CA GLY A 74 -12.98 15.78 -26.49
C GLY A 74 -13.70 15.40 -25.19
N GLU A 75 -15.03 15.42 -25.16
CA GLU A 75 -15.83 15.02 -24.01
C GLU A 75 -15.66 13.54 -23.67
N ASP A 76 -15.70 12.66 -24.68
CA ASP A 76 -15.51 11.22 -24.50
C ASP A 76 -14.09 10.92 -23.99
N HIS A 77 -13.08 11.61 -24.51
CA HIS A 77 -11.71 11.51 -24.01
C HIS A 77 -11.59 12.00 -22.57
N ALA A 78 -12.15 13.17 -22.26
CA ALA A 78 -12.09 13.75 -20.92
C ALA A 78 -12.81 12.87 -19.89
N ARG A 79 -13.97 12.30 -20.26
CA ARG A 79 -14.69 11.31 -19.46
C ARG A 79 -13.82 10.09 -19.18
N SER A 80 -13.22 9.51 -20.22
CA SER A 80 -12.38 8.32 -20.07
C SER A 80 -11.17 8.57 -19.15
N VAL A 81 -10.48 9.71 -19.30
CA VAL A 81 -9.34 10.06 -18.44
C VAL A 81 -9.78 10.27 -17.00
N ALA A 82 -10.90 10.96 -16.77
CA ALA A 82 -11.43 11.21 -15.43
C ALA A 82 -11.80 9.88 -14.73
N GLU A 83 -12.56 9.01 -15.39
CA GLU A 83 -12.98 7.71 -14.86
C GLU A 83 -11.79 6.82 -14.49
N LYS A 84 -10.78 6.75 -15.37
CA LYS A 84 -9.55 5.98 -15.09
C LYS A 84 -8.78 6.52 -13.88
N ASN A 85 -8.70 7.84 -13.72
CA ASN A 85 -8.04 8.45 -12.57
C ASN A 85 -8.84 8.29 -11.28
N ASP A 86 -10.17 8.29 -11.35
CA ASP A 86 -11.03 7.97 -10.21
C ASP A 86 -10.79 6.53 -9.72
N ILE A 87 -10.62 5.58 -10.65
CA ILE A 87 -10.29 4.18 -10.31
C ILE A 87 -8.89 4.08 -9.68
N LYS A 88 -7.89 4.77 -10.23
CA LYS A 88 -6.53 4.81 -9.66
C LYS A 88 -6.52 5.40 -8.25
N ARG A 89 -7.23 6.52 -8.04
CA ARG A 89 -7.40 7.12 -6.72
C ARG A 89 -7.97 6.12 -5.72
N ALA A 90 -9.09 5.48 -6.08
CA ALA A 90 -9.72 4.47 -5.22
C ALA A 90 -8.79 3.27 -4.91
N ALA A 91 -7.97 2.87 -5.88
CA ALA A 91 -6.96 1.82 -5.67
C ALA A 91 -5.86 2.26 -4.69
N PHE A 92 -5.34 3.49 -4.81
CA PHE A 92 -4.37 4.03 -3.85
C PHE A 92 -4.95 4.18 -2.45
N ASP A 93 -6.20 4.64 -2.32
CA ASP A 93 -6.90 4.70 -1.03
C ASP A 93 -7.07 3.31 -0.39
N SER A 94 -7.43 2.31 -1.21
CA SER A 94 -7.54 0.92 -0.77
C SER A 94 -6.19 0.36 -0.29
N ALA A 95 -5.12 0.60 -1.05
CA ALA A 95 -3.77 0.19 -0.68
C ALA A 95 -3.30 0.89 0.60
N HIS A 96 -3.55 2.20 0.72
CA HIS A 96 -3.22 2.96 1.93
C HIS A 96 -3.94 2.41 3.16
N ASN A 97 -5.24 2.08 3.04
CA ASN A 97 -5.99 1.45 4.12
C ASN A 97 -5.41 0.07 4.47
N ALA A 98 -5.10 -0.79 3.50
CA ALA A 98 -4.48 -2.09 3.75
C ALA A 98 -3.14 -1.96 4.48
N VAL A 99 -2.28 -1.02 4.09
CA VAL A 99 -0.99 -0.77 4.76
C VAL A 99 -1.19 -0.19 6.17
N ARG A 100 -2.20 0.67 6.38
CA ARG A 100 -2.56 1.18 7.71
C ARG A 100 -2.98 0.05 8.65
N GLU A 101 -3.88 -0.82 8.19
CA GLU A 101 -4.34 -1.97 8.98
C GLU A 101 -3.20 -2.97 9.24
N LEU A 102 -2.31 -3.19 8.26
CA LEU A 102 -1.08 -3.96 8.46
C LEU A 102 -0.22 -3.36 9.59
N ARG A 103 0.02 -2.03 9.61
CA ARG A 103 0.79 -1.39 10.70
C ARG A 103 0.12 -1.58 12.05
N ALA A 104 -1.20 -1.51 12.14
CA ALA A 104 -1.93 -1.75 13.39
C ALA A 104 -1.72 -3.20 13.88
N GLU A 105 -1.86 -4.18 12.99
CA GLU A 105 -1.66 -5.59 13.30
C GLU A 105 -0.22 -5.92 13.69
N LEU A 106 0.77 -5.36 12.99
CA LEU A 106 2.19 -5.51 13.33
C LEU A 106 2.51 -4.84 14.66
N SER A 107 1.88 -3.71 14.99
CA SER A 107 2.05 -3.06 16.30
C SER A 107 1.54 -3.96 17.43
N ASN A 108 0.37 -4.58 17.26
CA ASN A 108 -0.18 -5.54 18.23
C ASN A 108 0.72 -6.77 18.39
N ILE A 109 1.29 -7.28 17.31
CA ILE A 109 2.25 -8.41 17.35
C ILE A 109 3.53 -8.01 18.08
N ALA A 110 4.04 -6.80 17.84
CA ALA A 110 5.22 -6.29 18.52
C ALA A 110 4.97 -6.11 20.02
N GLU A 111 3.83 -5.53 20.41
CA GLU A 111 3.46 -5.31 21.82
C GLU A 111 3.31 -6.63 22.60
N ASP A 112 2.63 -7.62 22.01
CA ASP A 112 2.53 -8.97 22.57
C ASP A 112 3.90 -9.63 22.73
N GLY A 113 4.74 -9.56 21.69
CA GLY A 113 6.09 -10.11 21.71
C GLY A 113 7.00 -9.45 22.76
N ASP A 114 6.99 -8.12 22.84
CA ASP A 114 7.72 -7.34 23.84
C ASP A 114 7.30 -7.76 25.26
N SER A 115 5.99 -7.92 25.49
CA SER A 115 5.44 -8.32 26.79
C SER A 115 5.87 -9.73 27.19
N ARG A 116 5.84 -10.68 26.25
CA ARG A 116 6.31 -12.06 26.46
C ARG A 116 7.81 -12.13 26.72
N ILE A 117 8.61 -11.33 26.00
CA ILE A 117 10.06 -11.25 26.23
C ILE A 117 10.34 -10.70 27.63
N ARG A 118 9.70 -9.61 28.06
CA ARG A 118 9.87 -9.06 29.42
C ARG A 118 9.53 -10.07 30.50
N HIS A 119 8.51 -10.90 30.29
CA HIS A 119 8.17 -11.98 31.21
C HIS A 119 9.29 -13.03 31.33
N ILE A 120 9.89 -13.44 30.20
CA ILE A 120 11.02 -14.39 30.17
C ILE A 120 12.26 -13.79 30.85
N GLU A 121 12.57 -12.52 30.57
CA GLU A 121 13.69 -11.81 31.18
C GLU A 121 13.55 -11.71 32.70
N GLY A 122 12.35 -11.41 33.20
CA GLY A 122 12.03 -11.36 34.63
C GLY A 122 11.93 -12.72 35.33
N GLY A 123 11.94 -13.83 34.60
CA GLY A 123 11.86 -15.19 35.13
C GLY A 123 13.09 -15.62 35.93
N LYS A 124 12.97 -16.72 36.68
CA LYS A 124 14.09 -17.34 37.44
C LYS A 124 14.82 -18.43 36.67
N ASP A 125 14.47 -18.64 35.41
CA ASP A 125 15.05 -19.68 34.57
C ASP A 125 16.54 -19.45 34.30
N SER A 126 17.24 -20.53 33.95
CA SER A 126 18.64 -20.46 33.55
C SER A 126 18.81 -19.59 32.29
N GLY A 127 19.99 -18.99 32.11
CA GLY A 127 20.26 -18.15 30.94
C GLY A 127 20.04 -18.87 29.59
N ALA A 128 20.32 -20.17 29.54
CA ALA A 128 20.05 -21.00 28.35
C ALA A 128 18.54 -21.16 28.10
N ALA A 129 17.74 -21.43 29.13
CA ALA A 129 16.29 -21.55 29.01
C ALA A 129 15.63 -20.22 28.61
N LYS A 130 16.13 -19.09 29.12
CA LYS A 130 15.67 -17.75 28.71
C LYS A 130 15.96 -17.46 27.24
N LEU A 131 17.17 -17.79 26.77
CA LEU A 131 17.56 -17.64 25.36
C LEU A 131 16.63 -18.45 24.45
N ASP A 132 16.35 -19.70 24.80
CA ASP A 132 15.46 -20.57 24.04
C ASP A 132 14.03 -20.02 24.00
N GLY A 133 13.52 -19.51 25.12
CA GLY A 133 12.23 -18.83 25.18
C GLY A 133 12.17 -17.59 24.28
N LEU A 134 13.22 -16.76 24.29
CA LEU A 134 13.30 -15.54 23.48
C LEU A 134 13.30 -15.87 21.99
N VAL A 135 14.09 -16.86 21.55
CA VAL A 135 14.09 -17.36 20.17
C VAL A 135 12.69 -17.83 19.78
N GLY A 136 12.00 -18.55 20.68
CA GLY A 136 10.63 -19.00 20.47
C GLY A 136 9.65 -17.86 20.22
N VAL A 137 9.70 -16.79 21.03
CA VAL A 137 8.83 -15.62 20.87
C VAL A 137 9.12 -14.91 19.54
N VAL A 138 10.38 -14.71 19.20
CA VAL A 138 10.76 -14.03 17.95
C VAL A 138 10.26 -14.79 16.72
N LEU A 139 10.46 -16.11 16.69
CA LEU A 139 10.01 -16.95 15.58
C LEU A 139 8.48 -16.96 15.43
N ASP A 140 7.74 -16.94 16.54
CA ASP A 140 6.28 -16.84 16.55
C ASP A 140 5.80 -15.47 16.01
N CYS A 141 6.33 -14.38 16.56
CA CYS A 141 5.99 -13.02 16.13
C CYS A 141 6.28 -12.82 14.63
N GLN A 142 7.45 -13.25 14.16
CA GLN A 142 7.81 -13.12 12.75
C GLN A 142 6.94 -13.99 11.83
N SER A 143 6.54 -15.18 12.29
CA SER A 143 5.61 -16.02 11.54
C SER A 143 4.24 -15.35 11.40
N ARG A 144 3.70 -14.81 12.51
CA ARG A 144 2.43 -14.06 12.52
C ARG A 144 2.50 -12.80 11.67
N ALA A 145 3.60 -12.05 11.78
CA ALA A 145 3.84 -10.83 11.00
C ALA A 145 3.89 -11.13 9.50
N SER A 146 4.60 -12.19 9.09
CA SER A 146 4.69 -12.60 7.69
C SER A 146 3.34 -13.06 7.14
N ALA A 147 2.53 -13.77 7.96
CA ALA A 147 1.17 -14.15 7.57
C ALA A 147 0.26 -12.92 7.35
N LYS A 148 0.31 -11.93 8.25
CA LYS A 148 -0.43 -10.67 8.08
C LYS A 148 0.05 -9.88 6.87
N ALA A 149 1.35 -9.77 6.66
CA ALA A 149 1.91 -9.11 5.49
C ALA A 149 1.45 -9.76 4.18
N ALA A 150 1.44 -11.10 4.11
CA ALA A 150 0.93 -11.83 2.95
C ALA A 150 -0.57 -11.55 2.68
N MET A 151 -1.40 -11.49 3.73
CA MET A 151 -2.82 -11.15 3.61
C MET A 151 -3.02 -9.74 3.03
N TYR A 152 -2.46 -8.71 3.66
CA TYR A 152 -2.64 -7.34 3.19
C TYR A 152 -1.98 -7.06 1.83
N SER A 153 -0.98 -7.85 1.46
CA SER A 153 -0.40 -7.77 0.11
C SER A 153 -1.33 -8.32 -0.96
N GLN A 154 -2.18 -9.29 -0.63
CA GLN A 154 -3.24 -9.71 -1.53
C GLN A 154 -4.25 -8.56 -1.73
N ASP A 155 -4.64 -7.85 -0.66
CA ASP A 155 -5.55 -6.70 -0.78
C ASP A 155 -4.97 -5.58 -1.66
N ILE A 156 -3.66 -5.33 -1.56
CA ILE A 156 -2.94 -4.38 -2.43
C ILE A 156 -2.93 -4.87 -3.89
N LEU A 157 -2.65 -6.16 -4.12
CA LEU A 157 -2.67 -6.74 -5.46
C LEU A 157 -4.08 -6.69 -6.08
N ASP A 158 -5.13 -6.89 -5.29
CA ASP A 158 -6.52 -6.76 -5.75
C ASP A 158 -6.85 -5.30 -6.13
N ALA A 159 -6.32 -4.32 -5.40
CA ALA A 159 -6.43 -2.92 -5.77
C ALA A 159 -5.69 -2.60 -7.08
N VAL A 160 -4.49 -3.16 -7.28
CA VAL A 160 -3.73 -3.04 -8.53
C VAL A 160 -4.49 -3.67 -9.69
N GLN A 161 -5.11 -4.84 -9.49
CA GLN A 161 -5.87 -5.51 -10.55
C GLN A 161 -6.99 -4.61 -11.10
N LYS A 162 -7.71 -3.91 -10.23
CA LYS A 162 -8.76 -2.95 -10.65
C LYS A 162 -8.22 -1.86 -11.58
N VAL A 163 -6.98 -1.40 -11.35
CA VAL A 163 -6.33 -0.40 -12.21
C VAL A 163 -5.96 -1.01 -13.56
N LEU A 164 -5.39 -2.22 -13.57
CA LEU A 164 -5.01 -2.91 -14.81
C LEU A 164 -6.24 -3.18 -15.68
N ASP A 165 -7.33 -3.64 -15.08
CA ASP A 165 -8.60 -3.88 -15.76
C ASP A 165 -9.16 -2.59 -16.39
N ALA A 166 -9.11 -1.47 -15.65
CA ALA A 166 -9.55 -0.16 -16.14
C ALA A 166 -8.67 0.41 -17.27
N GLU A 167 -7.39 0.05 -17.28
CA GLU A 167 -6.46 0.42 -18.35
C GLU A 167 -6.52 -0.52 -19.56
N GLY A 168 -7.25 -1.65 -19.46
CA GLY A 168 -7.31 -2.67 -20.50
C GLY A 168 -6.02 -3.47 -20.65
N ILE A 169 -5.25 -3.58 -19.56
CA ILE A 169 -4.01 -4.35 -19.53
C ILE A 169 -4.35 -5.81 -19.22
N ASP A 170 -4.15 -6.70 -20.20
CA ASP A 170 -4.42 -8.14 -20.10
C ASP A 170 -3.29 -8.89 -19.36
N GLN A 171 -3.06 -8.52 -18.10
CA GLN A 171 -2.10 -9.16 -17.20
C GLN A 171 -2.65 -9.15 -15.77
N SER A 172 -2.35 -10.21 -15.01
CA SER A 172 -2.67 -10.20 -13.58
C SER A 172 -1.74 -9.25 -12.81
N ALA A 173 -2.22 -8.69 -11.69
CA ALA A 173 -1.42 -7.85 -10.81
C ALA A 173 -0.11 -8.52 -10.35
N ARG A 174 -0.11 -9.85 -10.18
CA ARG A 174 1.09 -10.63 -9.85
C ARG A 174 2.09 -10.71 -11.00
N GLN A 175 1.61 -10.94 -12.23
CA GLN A 175 2.47 -10.92 -13.42
C GLN A 175 3.05 -9.53 -13.66
N PHE A 176 2.22 -8.49 -13.50
CA PHE A 176 2.64 -7.10 -13.58
C PHE A 176 3.72 -6.79 -12.54
N ALA A 177 3.49 -7.12 -11.26
CA ALA A 177 4.48 -6.96 -10.20
C ALA A 177 5.81 -7.69 -10.51
N ALA A 178 5.74 -8.94 -10.93
CA ALA A 178 6.92 -9.73 -11.30
C ALA A 178 7.69 -9.11 -12.48
N ALA A 179 6.98 -8.63 -13.51
CA ALA A 179 7.59 -7.94 -14.65
C ALA A 179 8.32 -6.64 -14.25
N HIS A 180 7.91 -6.04 -13.13
CA HIS A 180 8.52 -4.85 -12.54
C HIS A 180 9.51 -5.15 -11.40
N GLY A 181 9.96 -6.41 -11.26
CA GLY A 181 10.96 -6.81 -10.28
C GLY A 181 10.45 -6.85 -8.83
N ILE A 182 9.13 -6.84 -8.63
CA ILE A 182 8.50 -7.00 -7.31
C ILE A 182 8.24 -8.50 -7.13
N GLU A 183 9.22 -9.20 -6.56
CA GLU A 183 9.03 -10.58 -6.13
C GLU A 183 8.16 -10.58 -4.86
N THR A 184 7.02 -11.27 -4.88
CA THR A 184 6.12 -11.42 -3.71
C THR A 184 6.73 -12.38 -2.68
N ILE A 185 7.89 -12.05 -2.13
CA ILE A 185 8.62 -12.90 -1.20
C ILE A 185 8.57 -12.24 0.17
N PHE A 186 7.55 -12.62 0.95
CA PHE A 186 7.60 -12.48 2.41
C PHE A 186 8.52 -13.58 2.95
N THR A 187 9.81 -13.49 2.64
CA THR A 187 10.80 -14.43 3.17
C THR A 187 10.85 -14.27 4.68
N ARG A 188 10.66 -15.39 5.38
CA ARG A 188 10.91 -15.51 6.81
C ARG A 188 12.34 -15.02 7.07
N PRO A 189 12.57 -13.96 7.87
CA PRO A 189 13.92 -13.58 8.22
C PRO A 189 14.53 -14.71 9.05
N ALA A 190 15.75 -15.11 8.70
CA ALA A 190 16.54 -16.01 9.52
C ALA A 190 17.17 -15.17 10.64
N VAL A 191 16.43 -14.95 11.75
CA VAL A 191 17.07 -14.38 12.93
C VAL A 191 18.06 -15.40 13.45
N SER A 192 19.34 -15.04 13.41
CA SER A 192 20.40 -15.88 13.95
C SER A 192 20.38 -15.81 15.48
N ARG A 193 20.66 -16.94 16.14
CA ARG A 193 20.83 -16.98 17.60
C ARG A 193 21.87 -15.95 18.08
N ASP A 194 22.90 -15.69 17.29
CA ASP A 194 23.96 -14.73 17.61
C ASP A 194 23.45 -13.29 17.72
N GLN A 195 22.54 -12.86 16.84
CA GLN A 195 21.90 -11.54 16.93
C GLN A 195 21.09 -11.38 18.23
N LEU A 196 20.33 -12.42 18.60
CA LEU A 196 19.56 -12.44 19.85
C LEU A 196 20.47 -12.43 21.09
N THR A 197 21.62 -13.11 21.00
CA THR A 197 22.60 -13.15 22.08
C THR A 197 23.30 -11.80 22.28
N ALA A 198 23.52 -11.03 21.22
CA ALA A 198 24.08 -9.68 21.29
C ALA A 198 23.14 -8.68 21.99
N LEU A 199 21.83 -8.75 21.72
CA LEU A 199 20.84 -7.86 22.36
C LEU A 199 20.64 -8.14 23.85
N LEU A 200 20.81 -9.39 24.27
CA LEU A 200 20.84 -9.78 25.68
C LEU A 200 22.09 -9.28 26.40
N ARG A 201 23.18 -8.99 25.66
CA ARG A 201 24.44 -8.51 26.23
C ARG A 201 24.55 -7.00 26.32
N GLU A 202 23.75 -6.23 25.58
CA GLU A 202 23.73 -4.77 25.74
C GLU A 202 23.15 -4.42 27.12
N PRO A 203 23.98 -3.90 28.05
CA PRO A 203 23.50 -3.37 29.31
C PRO A 203 22.91 -1.97 29.06
N THR A 204 21.88 -1.65 29.85
CA THR A 204 21.36 -0.30 30.09
C THR A 204 22.43 0.75 30.32
#